data_AF-A0A2V9ZI01-F1
#
_entry.id   AF-A0A2V9ZI01-F1
#
_cell.length_a   1.000
_cell.length_b   1.000
_cell.length_c   1.000
_cell.angle_alpha   90.00
_cell.angle_beta   90.00
_cell.angle_gamma   90.00
#
_symmetry.space_group_name_H-M   'P 1'
#
loop_
_entity.id
_entity.type
_entity.pdbx_description
1 polymer ?
#
loop_
_entity_poly.entity_id
_entity_poly.type
_entity_poly.pdbx_seq_one_letter_code
_entity_poly.pdbx_strand_id
1 'polypeptide(L)'
;KNAQRARNAKLAQQEKTGPATAGELERITEVLLEALGASGYLNSISSASNQEKLRRQVRRLNLSAGDAEIWLGMLRQIVWKMHSQ
;
A
#
# COMPACT_ATOMS: atom_id res chain seq x y z
N LYS A 1 -26.16 -19.12 -14.33
CA LYS A 1 -25.16 -19.10 -13.22
C LYS A 1 -23.75 -18.68 -13.69
N ASN A 2 -23.22 -19.19 -14.81
CA ASN A 2 -21.88 -18.80 -15.32
C ASN A 2 -21.78 -17.36 -15.85
N ALA A 3 -22.79 -16.85 -16.56
CA ALA A 3 -22.80 -15.48 -17.08
C ALA A 3 -22.73 -14.41 -15.97
N GLN A 4 -23.37 -14.66 -14.82
CA GLN A 4 -23.33 -13.75 -13.67
C GLN A 4 -21.93 -13.72 -13.02
N ARG A 5 -21.25 -14.87 -12.94
CA ARG A 5 -19.89 -14.96 -12.41
C ARG A 5 -18.89 -14.21 -13.30
N ALA A 6 -18.98 -14.38 -14.61
CA ALA A 6 -18.10 -13.68 -15.56
C ALA A 6 -18.32 -12.16 -15.52
N ARG A 7 -19.56 -11.71 -15.40
CA ARG A 7 -19.89 -10.28 -15.23
C ARG A 7 -19.32 -9.71 -13.93
N ASN A 8 -19.48 -10.42 -12.82
CA ASN A 8 -18.95 -9.99 -11.52
C ASN A 8 -17.42 -9.96 -11.51
N ALA A 9 -16.75 -10.94 -12.15
CA ALA A 9 -15.30 -10.95 -12.29
C ALA A 9 -14.82 -9.74 -13.11
N LYS A 10 -15.50 -9.42 -14.22
CA LYS A 10 -15.17 -8.26 -15.06
C LYS A 10 -15.35 -6.94 -14.31
N LEU A 11 -16.42 -6.81 -13.51
CA LEU A 11 -16.66 -5.64 -12.65
C LEU A 11 -15.57 -5.48 -11.58
N ALA A 12 -15.22 -6.55 -10.88
CA ALA A 12 -14.13 -6.52 -9.89
C ALA A 12 -12.77 -6.19 -10.52
N GLN A 13 -12.52 -6.65 -11.75
CA GLN A 13 -11.30 -6.34 -12.48
C GLN A 13 -11.27 -4.88 -12.94
N GLN A 14 -12.41 -4.32 -13.35
CA GLN A 14 -12.54 -2.88 -13.63
C GLN A 14 -12.35 -2.02 -12.38
N GLU A 15 -12.91 -2.42 -11.24
CA GLU A 15 -12.69 -1.72 -9.96
C GLU A 15 -11.20 -1.66 -9.60
N LYS A 16 -10.43 -2.72 -9.91
CA LYS A 16 -8.98 -2.76 -9.68
C LYS A 16 -8.14 -1.95 -10.67
N THR A 17 -8.71 -1.52 -11.79
CA THR A 17 -8.03 -0.66 -12.78
C THR A 17 -8.14 0.84 -12.48
N GLY A 18 -9.06 1.23 -11.58
CA GLY A 18 -9.19 2.60 -11.13
C GLY A 18 -8.04 3.05 -10.21
N PRO A 19 -7.90 4.36 -9.95
CA PRO A 19 -6.91 4.85 -9.00
C PRO A 19 -7.20 4.31 -7.60
N ALA A 20 -6.13 3.98 -6.87
CA ALA A 20 -6.24 3.60 -5.47
C ALA A 20 -6.89 4.72 -4.65
N THR A 21 -7.78 4.34 -3.75
CA THR A 21 -8.44 5.26 -2.83
C THR A 21 -7.44 5.85 -1.84
N ALA A 22 -7.78 7.00 -1.26
CA ALA A 22 -6.97 7.61 -0.21
C ALA A 22 -6.74 6.65 0.98
N GLY A 23 -7.72 5.81 1.32
CA GLY A 23 -7.60 4.82 2.39
C GLY A 23 -6.62 3.68 2.06
N GLU A 24 -6.56 3.23 0.81
CA GLU A 24 -5.58 2.22 0.38
C GLU A 24 -4.15 2.78 0.40
N LEU A 25 -3.98 4.03 -0.06
CA LEU A 25 -2.69 4.72 -0.02
C LEU A 25 -2.23 4.99 1.43
N GLU A 26 -3.16 5.28 2.36
CA GLU A 26 -2.83 5.45 3.77
C GLU A 26 -2.33 4.14 4.38
N ARG A 27 -3.01 3.00 4.13
CA ARG A 27 -2.55 1.68 4.58
C ARG A 27 -1.15 1.34 4.07
N ILE A 28 -0.86 1.64 2.80
CA ILE A 28 0.49 1.47 2.23
C ILE A 28 1.48 2.33 3.00
N THR A 29 1.13 3.58 3.28
CA THR A 29 2.00 4.51 3.99
C THR A 29 2.30 4.03 5.41
N GLU A 30 1.30 3.51 6.13
CA GLU A 30 1.46 2.96 7.48
C GLU A 30 2.45 1.78 7.50
N VAL A 31 2.27 0.78 6.63
CA VAL A 31 3.16 -0.39 6.58
C VAL A 31 4.56 0.00 6.08
N LEU A 32 4.67 0.95 5.16
CA LEU A 32 5.95 1.49 4.74
C LEU A 32 6.68 2.20 5.88
N LEU A 33 5.97 2.99 6.69
CA LEU A 33 6.55 3.64 7.88
C LEU A 33 7.05 2.61 8.88
N GLU A 34 6.30 1.54 9.11
CA GLU A 34 6.74 0.43 9.95
C GLU A 34 8.01 -0.22 9.40
N ALA A 35 8.04 -0.55 8.11
CA ALA A 35 9.22 -1.15 7.46
C ALA A 35 10.45 -0.24 7.56
N LEU A 36 10.28 1.07 7.33
CA LEU A 36 11.37 2.04 7.42
C LEU A 36 11.83 2.23 8.88
N GLY A 37 10.93 2.13 9.86
CA GLY A 37 11.28 2.11 11.29
C GLY A 37 12.07 0.85 11.66
N ALA A 38 11.58 -0.33 11.28
CA ALA A 38 12.22 -1.61 11.54
C ALA A 38 13.60 -1.73 10.86
N SER A 39 13.77 -1.13 9.68
CA SER A 39 15.06 -1.08 8.97
C SER A 39 16.08 -0.09 9.55
N GLY A 40 15.68 0.78 10.48
CA GLY A 40 16.52 1.86 11.00
C GLY A 40 16.68 3.07 10.07
N TYR A 41 15.96 3.13 8.94
CA TYR A 41 15.99 4.28 8.03
C TYR A 41 15.40 5.54 8.65
N LEU A 42 14.37 5.40 9.49
CA LEU A 42 13.78 6.52 10.22
C LEU A 42 14.44 6.67 11.61
N ASN A 43 15.35 7.63 11.75
CA ASN A 43 15.89 8.05 13.05
C ASN A 43 14.92 9.02 13.76
N SER A 44 14.76 8.86 15.08
CA SER A 44 13.60 9.29 15.90
C SER A 44 13.26 10.79 15.96
N ILE A 45 13.98 11.68 15.27
CA ILE A 45 13.95 13.13 15.53
C ILE A 45 13.11 13.94 14.52
N SER A 46 12.63 13.34 13.41
CA SER A 46 11.83 14.08 12.39
C SER A 46 10.53 13.38 11.98
N SER A 47 9.89 12.66 12.92
CA SER A 47 8.81 11.72 12.64
C SER A 47 7.62 12.33 11.88
N ALA A 48 7.05 13.44 12.33
CA ALA A 48 5.83 14.00 11.70
C ALA A 48 6.10 14.57 10.29
N SER A 49 7.21 15.31 10.11
CA SER A 49 7.52 15.90 8.80
C SER A 49 7.94 14.85 7.77
N ASN A 50 8.63 13.79 8.22
CA ASN A 50 9.00 12.67 7.37
C ASN A 50 7.79 11.80 7.01
N GLN A 51 6.88 11.54 7.95
CA GLN A 51 5.63 10.83 7.69
C GLN A 51 4.79 11.55 6.65
N GLU A 52 4.63 12.87 6.78
CA GLU A 52 3.85 13.67 5.85
C GLU A 52 4.52 13.78 4.47
N LYS A 53 5.86 13.87 4.40
CA LYS A 53 6.60 13.74 3.13
C LYS A 53 6.35 12.37 2.49
N LEU A 54 6.36 11.30 3.27
CA LEU A 54 6.16 9.94 2.78
C LEU A 54 4.74 9.74 2.24
N ARG A 55 3.71 10.23 2.96
CA ARG A 55 2.31 10.26 2.47
C ARG A 55 2.21 10.96 1.12
N ARG A 56 2.83 12.14 0.98
CA ARG A 56 2.85 12.87 -0.29
C ARG A 56 3.58 12.11 -1.40
N GLN A 57 4.67 11.43 -1.09
CA GLN A 57 5.39 10.60 -2.06
C GLN A 57 4.56 9.39 -2.51
N VAL A 58 3.92 8.68 -1.59
CA VAL A 58 3.03 7.54 -1.91
C VAL A 58 1.87 7.99 -2.80
N ARG A 59 1.25 9.14 -2.50
CA ARG A 59 0.18 9.72 -3.35
C ARG A 59 0.67 10.07 -4.76
N ARG A 60 1.93 10.47 -4.93
CA ARG A 60 2.52 10.78 -6.24
C ARG A 60 2.78 9.55 -7.11
N LEU A 61 2.84 8.36 -6.52
CA LEU A 61 2.99 7.11 -7.29
C LEU A 61 1.77 6.83 -8.18
N ASN A 62 0.62 7.44 -7.88
CA ASN A 62 -0.62 7.31 -8.66
C ASN A 62 -0.99 5.84 -8.95
N LEU A 63 -0.90 5.00 -7.91
CA LEU A 63 -1.14 3.56 -8.02
C LEU A 63 -2.59 3.28 -8.42
N SER A 64 -2.78 2.24 -9.24
CA SER A 64 -4.10 1.62 -9.38
C SER A 64 -4.49 0.88 -8.09
N ALA A 65 -5.78 0.64 -7.88
CA ALA A 65 -6.24 -0.16 -6.75
C ALA A 65 -5.65 -1.58 -6.76
N GLY A 66 -5.50 -2.18 -7.95
CA GLY A 66 -4.84 -3.48 -8.12
C GLY A 66 -3.36 -3.44 -7.72
N ASP A 67 -2.62 -2.42 -8.14
CA ASP A 67 -1.21 -2.29 -7.74
C ASP A 67 -1.07 -2.01 -6.25
N ALA A 68 -1.97 -1.20 -5.67
CA ALA A 68 -1.97 -0.90 -4.24
C ALA A 68 -2.10 -2.17 -3.38
N GLU A 69 -2.94 -3.13 -3.77
CA GLU A 69 -3.04 -4.43 -3.10
C GLU A 69 -1.71 -5.21 -3.13
N ILE A 70 -1.04 -5.23 -4.29
CA ILE A 70 0.23 -5.94 -4.49
C ILE A 70 1.34 -5.29 -3.64
N TRP A 71 1.45 -3.96 -3.70
CA TRP A 71 2.38 -3.18 -2.89
C TRP A 71 2.19 -3.46 -1.40
N LEU A 72 0.94 -3.45 -0.93
CA LEU A 72 0.63 -3.70 0.46
C LEU A 72 0.99 -5.14 0.88
N GLY A 73 0.80 -6.12 0.00
CA GLY A 73 1.26 -7.50 0.20
C GLY A 73 2.79 -7.61 0.33
N MET A 74 3.54 -6.99 -0.58
CA MET A 74 5.00 -6.98 -0.54
C MET A 74 5.53 -6.32 0.74
N LEU A 75 4.98 -5.17 1.13
CA LEU A 75 5.39 -4.44 2.33
C LEU A 75 5.14 -5.25 3.60
N ARG A 76 3.96 -5.89 3.73
CA ARG A 76 3.68 -6.78 4.87
C ARG A 76 4.66 -7.95 4.95
N GLN A 77 5.02 -8.53 3.81
CA GLN A 77 5.98 -9.62 3.78
C GLN A 77 7.37 -9.18 4.21
N ILE A 78 7.79 -7.98 3.82
CA ILE A 78 9.06 -7.36 4.25
C ILE A 78 9.05 -7.13 5.76
N VAL A 79 8.00 -6.50 6.29
CA VAL A 79 7.82 -6.25 7.73
C VAL A 79 7.84 -7.56 8.51
N TRP A 80 7.08 -8.56 8.07
CA TRP A 80 7.09 -9.88 8.70
C TRP A 80 8.50 -10.46 8.75
N LYS A 81 9.23 -10.42 7.64
CA LYS A 81 10.62 -10.89 7.60
C LYS A 81 11.50 -10.15 8.59
N MET A 82 11.40 -8.82 8.69
CA MET A 82 12.19 -8.01 9.62
C MET A 82 11.94 -8.37 11.09
N HIS A 83 10.69 -8.69 11.45
CA HIS A 83 10.35 -9.09 12.83
C HIS A 83 10.58 -10.58 13.14
N SER A 84 10.66 -11.43 12.11
CA SER A 84 10.84 -12.88 12.26
C SER A 84 12.29 -13.36 12.28
N GLN A 85 13.25 -12.43 12.18
CA GLN A 85 14.69 -12.71 12.30
C GLN A 85 15.09 -12.86 13.77
#